data_AF-A0A9J6GEZ8-F1
#
_entry.id   AF-A0A9J6GEZ8-F1
#
_cell.length_a   1.000
_cell.length_b   1.000
_cell.length_c   1.000
_cell.angle_alpha   90.00
_cell.angle_beta   90.00
_cell.angle_gamma   90.00
#
_symmetry.space_group_name_H-M   'P 1'
#
loop_
_entity.id
_entity.type
_entity.pdbx_description
1 polymer ?
#
loop_
_entity_poly.entity_id
_entity_poly.type
_entity_poly.pdbx_seq_one_letter_code
_entity_poly.pdbx_strand_id
1 'polypeptide(L)'
;MEGQSSESLQAARKKMRDWAPRQIWGEAETHVLIDLWEARILDLRRTKRNRSVYDGIAHSLREAGFNRTRAQVHSKIENLSSEYR
;
A
#
# COMPACT_ATOMS: atom_id res chain seq x y z
N MET A 1 -42.78 -2.22 -11.19
CA MET A 1 -42.09 -1.35 -10.22
C MET A 1 -40.87 -2.11 -9.68
N GLU A 2 -39.88 -2.40 -10.51
CA GLU A 2 -38.74 -3.25 -10.13
C GLU A 2 -37.50 -2.70 -10.85
N GLY A 3 -36.75 -1.79 -10.23
CA GLY A 3 -35.61 -1.19 -10.96
C GLY A 3 -34.70 -0.23 -10.19
N GLN A 4 -34.97 0.05 -8.91
CA GLN A 4 -34.18 1.04 -8.15
C GLN A 4 -33.23 0.40 -7.11
N SER A 5 -33.31 -0.90 -6.85
CA SER A 5 -32.54 -1.54 -5.77
C SER A 5 -31.09 -1.87 -6.15
N SER A 6 -30.82 -2.12 -7.44
CA SER A 6 -29.52 -2.61 -7.92
C SER A 6 -28.44 -1.52 -8.07
N GLU A 7 -28.84 -0.28 -8.34
CA GLU A 7 -27.92 0.85 -8.52
C GLU A 7 -27.31 1.33 -7.20
N SER A 8 -28.07 1.20 -6.11
CA SER A 8 -27.66 1.61 -4.76
C SER A 8 -26.46 0.79 -4.25
N LEU A 9 -26.38 -0.50 -4.60
CA LEU A 9 -25.27 -1.39 -4.22
C LEU A 9 -23.98 -1.08 -4.99
N GLN A 10 -24.09 -0.66 -6.26
CA GLN A 10 -22.93 -0.28 -7.07
C GLN A 10 -22.35 1.07 -6.65
N ALA A 11 -23.21 2.03 -6.30
CA ALA A 11 -22.80 3.34 -5.78
C ALA A 11 -22.08 3.22 -4.41
N ALA A 12 -22.51 2.29 -3.54
CA ALA A 12 -21.87 2.01 -2.26
C ALA A 12 -20.44 1.44 -2.41
N ARG A 13 -20.24 0.51 -3.38
CA ARG A 13 -18.91 -0.03 -3.72
C ARG A 13 -17.94 1.07 -4.18
N LYS A 14 -18.42 2.07 -4.91
CA LYS A 14 -17.61 3.21 -5.35
C LYS A 14 -17.29 4.15 -4.18
N LYS A 15 -18.31 4.52 -3.38
CA LYS A 15 -18.17 5.39 -2.20
C LYS A 15 -17.23 4.87 -1.11
N MET A 16 -17.08 3.56 -0.94
CA MET A 16 -16.12 2.99 0.03
C MET A 16 -14.65 3.24 -0.34
N ARG A 17 -14.36 3.40 -1.63
CA ARG A 17 -13.00 3.61 -2.14
C ARG A 17 -12.55 5.06 -1.95
N ASP A 18 -13.51 6.00 -1.96
CA ASP A 18 -13.30 7.42 -1.72
C ASP A 18 -13.38 7.82 -0.23
N TRP A 19 -14.11 7.04 0.61
CA TRP A 19 -14.13 7.21 2.07
C TRP A 19 -13.01 6.45 2.79
N ALA A 20 -12.22 5.64 2.08
CA ALA A 20 -11.04 5.02 2.66
C ALA A 20 -10.18 6.15 3.26
N PRO A 21 -9.96 6.17 4.58
CA PRO A 21 -9.22 7.25 5.21
C PRO A 21 -7.89 7.36 4.50
N ARG A 22 -7.56 8.55 3.98
CA ARG A 22 -6.25 8.88 3.41
C ARG A 22 -5.24 8.22 4.33
N GLN A 23 -4.51 7.25 3.80
CA GLN A 23 -3.65 6.43 4.61
C GLN A 23 -2.51 7.31 5.12
N ILE A 24 -2.66 7.82 6.34
CA ILE A 24 -1.65 8.62 7.01
C ILE A 24 -0.54 7.63 7.37
N TRP A 25 0.62 7.82 6.75
CA TRP A 25 1.83 7.10 7.12
C TRP A 25 2.44 7.82 8.30
N GLY A 26 2.57 7.14 9.43
CA GLY A 26 3.26 7.71 10.59
C GLY A 26 4.75 7.86 10.32
N GLU A 27 5.44 8.72 11.05
CA GLU A 27 6.90 8.85 10.93
C GLU A 27 7.60 7.53 11.26
N ALA A 28 7.26 6.90 12.39
CA ALA A 28 7.83 5.59 12.77
C ALA A 28 7.56 4.52 11.71
N GLU A 29 6.35 4.47 11.18
CA GLU A 29 5.97 3.53 10.12
C GLU A 29 6.73 3.79 8.81
N THR A 30 6.92 5.07 8.46
CA THR A 30 7.68 5.46 7.27
C THR A 30 9.15 5.10 7.44
N HIS A 31 9.74 5.29 8.63
CA HIS A 31 11.11 4.87 8.92
C HIS A 31 11.28 3.35 8.79
N VAL A 32 10.38 2.56 9.39
CA VAL A 32 10.40 1.10 9.24
C VAL A 32 10.25 0.69 7.78
N LEU A 33 9.36 1.35 7.03
CA LEU A 33 9.22 1.09 5.59
C LEU A 33 10.52 1.38 4.82
N ILE A 34 11.17 2.51 5.09
CA ILE A 34 12.41 2.92 4.42
C ILE A 34 13.54 1.94 4.75
N ASP A 35 13.70 1.55 6.01
CA ASP A 35 14.70 0.58 6.46
C ASP A 35 14.52 -0.77 5.75
N LEU A 36 13.29 -1.28 5.73
CA LEU A 36 12.95 -2.54 5.05
C LEU A 36 13.15 -2.45 3.53
N TRP A 37 12.87 -1.28 2.94
CA TRP A 37 13.03 -1.00 1.52
C TRP A 37 14.50 -0.89 1.12
N GLU A 38 15.31 -0.17 1.88
CA GLU A 38 16.76 -0.03 1.66
C GLU A 38 17.44 -1.40 1.70
N ALA A 39 17.13 -2.23 2.70
CA ALA A 39 17.65 -3.59 2.78
C ALA A 39 17.31 -4.46 1.56
N ARG A 40 16.23 -4.13 0.84
CA ARG A 40 15.71 -4.91 -0.31
C ARG A 40 15.91 -4.19 -1.65
N ILE A 41 16.51 -3.01 -1.68
CA ILE A 41 16.63 -2.20 -2.90
C ILE A 41 17.48 -2.89 -3.96
N LEU A 42 18.50 -3.65 -3.54
CA LEU A 42 19.34 -4.44 -4.44
C LEU A 42 18.53 -5.56 -5.11
N ASP A 43 17.63 -6.20 -4.37
CA ASP A 43 16.77 -7.26 -4.91
C ASP A 43 15.73 -6.69 -5.89
N LEU A 44 15.15 -5.53 -5.54
CA LEU A 44 14.25 -4.77 -6.40
C LEU A 44 14.90 -4.36 -7.73
N ARG A 45 16.22 -4.07 -7.72
CA ARG A 45 16.99 -3.73 -8.93
C ARG A 45 17.39 -4.96 -9.74
N ARG A 46 17.59 -6.11 -9.09
CA ARG A 46 18.08 -7.34 -9.71
C ARG A 46 16.97 -8.16 -10.38
N THR A 47 15.75 -8.06 -9.87
CA THR A 47 14.62 -8.91 -10.29
C THR A 47 13.48 -8.07 -10.90
N LYS A 48 12.91 -8.52 -12.03
CA LYS A 48 11.71 -7.88 -12.62
C LYS A 48 10.41 -8.25 -11.90
N ARG A 49 10.41 -9.31 -11.09
CA ARG A 49 9.25 -9.80 -10.33
C ARG A 49 9.36 -9.43 -8.84
N ASN A 50 9.16 -8.16 -8.54
CA ASN A 50 9.29 -7.61 -7.18
C ASN A 50 8.10 -7.86 -6.27
N ARG A 51 7.11 -8.64 -6.74
CA ARG A 51 5.89 -8.93 -5.98
C ARG A 51 6.19 -9.53 -4.60
N SER A 52 7.09 -10.51 -4.52
CA SER A 52 7.45 -11.14 -3.25
C SER A 52 8.22 -10.19 -2.33
N VAL A 53 8.99 -9.26 -2.88
CA VAL A 53 9.73 -8.26 -2.09
C VAL A 53 8.75 -7.32 -1.39
N TYR A 54 7.76 -6.79 -2.12
CA TYR A 54 6.71 -5.95 -1.54
C TYR A 54 5.80 -6.71 -0.55
N ASP A 55 5.55 -7.99 -0.80
CA ASP A 55 4.80 -8.85 0.12
C ASP A 55 5.56 -9.06 1.44
N GLY A 56 6.88 -9.30 1.35
CA GLY A 56 7.76 -9.39 2.51
C GLY A 56 7.83 -8.10 3.31
N ILE A 57 7.93 -6.94 2.64
CA ILE A 57 7.90 -5.63 3.32
C ILE A 57 6.56 -5.42 4.04
N ALA A 58 5.43 -5.74 3.38
CA ALA A 58 4.12 -5.64 4.01
C ALA A 58 3.97 -6.59 5.22
N HIS A 59 4.57 -7.78 5.15
CA HIS A 59 4.59 -8.72 6.27
C HIS A 59 5.40 -8.17 7.45
N SER A 60 6.62 -7.69 7.21
CA SER A 60 7.47 -7.10 8.26
C SER A 60 6.84 -5.86 8.89
N LEU A 61 6.14 -5.03 8.11
CA LEU A 61 5.34 -3.92 8.66
C LEU A 61 4.23 -4.43 9.58
N ARG A 62 3.53 -5.50 9.20
CA ARG A 62 2.50 -6.11 10.04
C ARG A 62 3.07 -6.68 11.34
N GLU A 63 4.25 -7.29 11.30
CA GLU A 63 4.95 -7.75 12.50
C GLU A 63 5.36 -6.60 13.42
N ALA A 64 5.71 -5.43 12.85
CA ALA A 64 5.95 -4.20 13.59
C ALA A 64 4.66 -3.52 14.12
N GLY A 65 3.48 -4.11 13.90
CA GLY A 65 2.18 -3.58 14.33
C GLY A 65 1.47 -2.69 13.30
N PHE A 66 2.06 -2.50 12.13
CA PHE A 66 1.53 -1.67 11.05
C PHE A 66 0.80 -2.51 10.01
N ASN A 67 -0.53 -2.53 10.06
CA ASN A 67 -1.32 -3.34 9.14
C ASN A 67 -1.46 -2.66 7.76
N ARG A 68 -0.41 -2.75 6.93
CA ARG A 68 -0.36 -2.22 5.56
C ARG A 68 -0.45 -3.33 4.52
N THR A 69 -1.16 -3.03 3.43
CA THR A 69 -1.27 -3.94 2.28
C THR A 69 -0.14 -3.69 1.29
N ARG A 70 0.22 -4.71 0.50
CA ARG A 70 1.27 -4.59 -0.53
C ARG A 70 1.03 -3.40 -1.48
N ALA A 71 -0.23 -3.11 -1.81
CA ALA A 71 -0.57 -2.04 -2.75
C ALA A 71 -0.29 -0.66 -2.15
N GLN A 72 -0.52 -0.50 -0.84
CA GLN A 72 -0.19 0.72 -0.11
C GLN A 72 1.32 0.89 0.01
N VAL A 73 2.03 -0.18 0.37
CA VAL A 73 3.50 -0.22 0.43
C VAL A 73 4.10 0.18 -0.92
N HIS A 74 3.62 -0.42 -2.01
CA HIS A 74 4.07 -0.09 -3.36
C HIS A 74 3.83 1.38 -3.70
N SER A 75 2.61 1.89 -3.50
CA SER A 75 2.30 3.29 -3.78
C SER A 75 3.14 4.26 -2.94
N LYS A 76 3.45 3.91 -1.68
CA LYS A 76 4.27 4.73 -0.80
C LYS A 76 5.74 4.71 -1.23
N ILE A 77 6.28 3.55 -1.61
CA ILE A 77 7.65 3.43 -2.11
C ILE A 77 7.80 4.20 -3.43
N GLU A 78 6.84 4.13 -4.34
CA GLU A 78 6.85 4.93 -5.57
C GLU A 78 6.84 6.44 -5.27
N ASN A 79 6.03 6.86 -4.29
CA ASN A 79 5.99 8.26 -3.87
C ASN A 79 7.32 8.70 -3.23
N LEU A 80 7.89 7.88 -2.33
CA LEU A 80 9.20 8.13 -1.73
C LEU A 80 10.30 8.19 -2.80
N SER A 81 10.32 7.27 -3.75
CA SER A 81 11.29 7.26 -4.84
C SER A 81 11.15 8.45 -5.79
N SER A 82 9.95 9.04 -5.89
CA SER A 82 9.72 10.23 -6.72
C SER A 82 10.07 11.53 -5.99
N GLU A 83 9.77 11.61 -4.68
CA GLU A 83 10.06 12.81 -3.88
C GLU A 83 11.54 12.95 -3.51
N TYR A 84 12.26 11.84 -3.35
CA TYR A 84 13.69 11.83 -3.02
C TYR A 84 14.60 11.62 -4.24
N ARG A 85 14.09 11.83 -5.46
CA ARG A 85 14.82 11.62 -6.72
C ARG A 85 15.87 12.70 -6.99
#